data_AF-A0A286ATM1-F1
#
_entry.id   AF-A0A286ATM1-F1
#
_cell.length_a   1.000
_cell.length_b   1.000
_cell.length_c   1.000
_cell.angle_alpha   90.00
_cell.angle_beta   90.00
_cell.angle_gamma   90.00
#
_symmetry.space_group_name_H-M   'P 1'
#
loop_
_entity.id
_entity.type
_entity.pdbx_description
1 polymer ?
#
loop_
_entity_poly.entity_id
_entity_poly.type
_entity_poly.pdbx_seq_one_letter_code
_entity_poly.pdbx_strand_id
1 'polypeptide(L)' 'MPEHTITFTGDDDCALIERVQQRLGLSTPEAAAEWLVKARLRRAAQATTGRGRALYLVDRRTAPVVPQ' A
#
# COMPACT_ATOMS: atom_id res chain seq x y z
N MET A 1 -14.05 -2.72 -4.62
CA MET A 1 -13.55 -1.32 -4.53
C MET A 1 -14.54 -0.48 -5.32
N PRO A 2 -14.89 0.76 -4.93
CA PRO A 2 -15.74 1.60 -5.77
C PRO A 2 -15.06 1.81 -7.13
N GLU A 3 -15.79 1.57 -8.21
CA GLU A 3 -15.30 1.73 -9.58
C GLU A 3 -14.89 3.19 -9.82
N HIS A 4 -13.60 3.44 -10.05
CA HIS A 4 -13.04 4.75 -10.38
C HIS A 4 -12.27 4.65 -11.68
N THR A 5 -12.69 5.44 -12.67
CA THR A 5 -11.98 5.55 -13.95
C THR A 5 -10.76 6.45 -13.78
N ILE A 6 -9.58 5.90 -14.00
CA ILE A 6 -8.33 6.66 -14.05
C ILE A 6 -7.97 6.84 -15.52
N THR A 7 -7.99 8.08 -15.99
CA THR A 7 -7.56 8.41 -17.35
C THR A 7 -6.05 8.66 -17.34
N PHE A 8 -5.30 7.88 -18.12
CA PHE A 8 -3.87 8.10 -18.33
C PHE A 8 -3.68 9.06 -19.51
N THR A 9 -2.81 10.06 -19.36
CA THR A 9 -2.73 11.20 -20.29
C THR A 9 -1.63 11.03 -21.35
N GLY A 10 -0.84 9.94 -21.29
CA GLY A 10 0.24 9.71 -22.25
C GLY A 10 0.62 8.23 -22.45
N ASP A 11 1.21 7.94 -23.61
CA ASP A 11 1.64 6.59 -24.03
C ASP A 11 2.67 5.97 -23.07
N ASP A 12 3.47 6.81 -22.40
CA ASP A 12 4.46 6.38 -21.41
C ASP A 12 3.83 5.69 -20.18
N ASP A 13 2.65 6.15 -19.77
CA ASP A 13 1.91 5.58 -18.63
C ASP A 13 1.41 4.17 -18.97
N CYS A 14 0.88 3.98 -20.18
CA CYS A 14 0.46 2.69 -20.70
C CYS A 14 1.65 1.71 -20.79
N ALA A 15 2.78 2.16 -21.34
CA ALA A 15 3.99 1.35 -21.44
C ALA A 15 4.56 0.96 -20.07
N LEU A 16 4.36 1.79 -19.03
CA LEU A 16 4.74 1.44 -17.66
C LEU A 16 3.82 0.35 -17.09
N ILE A 17 2.51 0.47 -17.28
CA ILE A 17 1.51 -0.51 -16.81
C ILE A 17 1.75 -1.88 -17.45
N GLU A 18 1.98 -1.93 -18.76
CA GLU A 18 2.29 -3.16 -19.48
C GLU A 18 3.57 -3.83 -18.96
N ARG A 19 4.63 -3.04 -18.71
CA ARG A 19 5.87 -3.55 -18.11
C ARG A 19 5.63 -4.18 -16.74
N VAL A 20 4.78 -3.57 -15.92
CA VAL A 20 4.42 -4.10 -14.60
C VAL A 20 3.56 -5.36 -14.74
N GLN A 21 2.62 -5.38 -15.68
CA GLN A 21 1.79 -6.54 -15.99
C GLN A 21 2.65 -7.75 -16.35
N GLN A 22 3.56 -7.60 -17.31
CA GLN A 22 4.47 -8.66 -17.74
C GLN A 22 5.39 -9.14 -16.61
N ARG A 23 5.96 -8.20 -15.85
CA ARG A 23 6.88 -8.51 -14.74
C ARG A 23 6.20 -9.31 -13.63
N LEU A 24 4.93 -9.05 -13.34
CA LEU A 24 4.18 -9.68 -12.26
C LEU A 24 3.29 -10.83 -12.74
N GLY A 25 3.23 -11.08 -14.05
CA GLY A 25 2.38 -12.12 -14.65
C GLY A 25 0.88 -11.84 -14.45
N LEU A 26 0.47 -10.58 -14.49
CA LEU A 26 -0.92 -10.19 -14.25
C LEU A 26 -1.78 -10.37 -15.50
N SER A 27 -3.00 -10.84 -15.30
CA SER A 27 -3.90 -11.22 -16.39
C SER A 27 -4.38 -10.03 -17.22
N THR A 28 -4.50 -8.84 -16.61
CA THR A 28 -5.04 -7.65 -17.27
C THR A 28 -4.25 -6.39 -16.91
N PRO A 29 -4.24 -5.36 -17.77
CA PRO A 29 -3.62 -4.08 -17.46
C PRO A 29 -4.28 -3.37 -16.26
N GLU A 30 -5.59 -3.55 -16.05
CA GLU A 30 -6.30 -3.00 -14.89
C GLU A 30 -5.76 -3.58 -13.58
N ALA A 31 -5.46 -4.88 -13.55
CA ALA A 31 -4.84 -5.52 -12.39
C ALA A 31 -3.44 -4.95 -12.10
N ALA A 32 -2.69 -4.61 -13.15
CA ALA A 32 -1.39 -3.96 -13.01
C ALA A 32 -1.52 -2.51 -12.50
N ALA A 33 -2.50 -1.75 -12.99
CA ALA A 33 -2.81 -0.42 -12.49
C ALA A 33 -3.25 -0.46 -11.02
N GLU A 34 -4.13 -1.38 -10.65
CA GLU A 34 -4.58 -1.58 -9.27
C GLU A 34 -3.39 -1.92 -8.35
N TRP A 35 -2.51 -2.81 -8.80
CA TRP A 35 -1.31 -3.17 -8.06
C TRP A 35 -0.40 -1.96 -7.82
N LEU A 36 -0.18 -1.12 -8.84
CA LEU A 36 0.63 0.10 -8.72
C LEU A 36 0.08 1.05 -7.66
N VAL A 37 -1.23 1.30 -7.69
CA VAL A 37 -1.92 2.14 -6.69
C VAL A 37 -1.76 1.56 -5.29
N LYS A 38 -2.05 0.26 -5.11
CA LYS A 38 -1.89 -0.43 -3.82
C LYS A 38 -0.45 -0.39 -3.32
N ALA A 39 0.53 -0.58 -4.20
CA ALA A 39 1.95 -0.53 -3.86
C ALA A 39 2.37 0.88 -3.41
N ARG A 40 1.87 1.94 -4.08
CA ARG A 40 2.12 3.32 -3.69
C ARG A 40 1.51 3.65 -2.33
N LEU A 41 0.27 3.26 -2.10
CA LEU A 41 -0.43 3.45 -0.83
C LEU A 41 0.29 2.71 0.32
N ARG A 42 0.70 1.47 0.09
CA ARG A 42 1.46 0.70 1.09
C ARG A 42 2.76 1.40 1.48
N ARG A 43 3.52 1.90 0.50
CA ARG A 43 4.75 2.69 0.76
C ARG A 43 4.45 3.99 1.49
N ALA A 44 3.38 4.70 1.10
CA ALA A 44 2.98 5.93 1.76
C ALA A 44 2.63 5.66 3.23
N ALA A 45 1.80 4.66 3.51
CA ALA A 45 1.42 4.26 4.86
C ALA A 45 2.63 3.87 5.71
N GLN A 46 3.58 3.10 5.16
CA GLN A 46 4.83 2.75 5.84
C GLN A 46 5.69 3.98 6.19
N ALA A 47 5.68 5.00 5.32
CA ALA A 47 6.40 6.24 5.57
C ALA A 47 5.75 7.10 6.66
N THR A 48 4.41 7.21 6.69
CA THR A 48 3.69 8.01 7.70
C THR A 48 3.60 7.32 9.07
N THR A 49 3.47 5.99 9.10
CA THR A 49 3.28 5.25 10.37
C THR A 49 4.61 4.78 10.99
N GLY A 50 5.74 5.00 10.31
CA GLY A 50 7.06 4.53 10.71
C GLY A 50 7.28 3.04 10.40
N ARG A 51 8.55 2.61 10.46
CA ARG A 51 8.97 1.20 10.23
C ARG A 51 8.14 0.29 11.13
N GLY A 52 7.24 -0.50 10.53
CA GLY A 52 6.15 -1.25 11.16
C GLY A 52 6.31 -1.43 12.67
N ARG A 53 5.59 -0.61 13.44
CA ARG A 53 5.66 -0.68 14.90
C ARG A 53 5.22 -2.08 15.33
N ALA A 54 6.14 -2.82 15.96
CA ALA A 54 5.78 -4.07 16.61
C ALA A 54 4.73 -3.76 17.68
N LEU A 55 3.57 -4.42 17.57
CA LEU A 55 2.53 -4.34 18.59
C LEU A 55 2.95 -5.32 19.69
N TYR A 56 3.24 -4.78 20.88
CA TYR A 56 3.51 -5.58 22.07
C TYR A 56 2.23 -5.74 22.85
N LEU A 57 1.95 -6.97 23.31
CA LEU A 57 0.87 -7.23 24.23
C LEU A 57 1.20 -6.53 25.56
N VAL A 58 0.38 -5.55 25.96
CA VAL A 58 0.49 -4.95 27.30
C VAL A 58 -0.25 -5.88 28.27
N ASP A 59 0.49 -6.56 29.15
CA ASP A 59 -0.14 -7.27 30.27
C ASP A 59 -0.71 -6.24 31.25
N ARG A 60 -2.03 -6.26 31.44
CA ARG A 60 -2.75 -5.36 32.35
C ARG A 60 -2.36 -5.56 33.83
N ARG A 61 -1.57 -6.59 34.16
CA ARG A 61 -1.07 -6.82 35.53
C ARG A 61 0.04 -5.87 35.98
N THR A 62 0.65 -5.12 35.08
CA THR A 62 1.68 -4.11 35.41
C THR A 62 1.23 -2.72 34.97
N ALA A 63 0.09 -2.24 35.49
CA ALA A 63 -0.14 -0.80 35.50
C ALA A 63 0.87 -0.17 36.50
N PRO A 64 1.66 0.84 36.11
CA PRO A 64 2.49 1.56 37.06
C PRO A 64 1.56 2.28 38.05
N VAL A 65 1.74 2.00 39.34
CA VAL A 65 1.17 2.82 40.41
C VAL A 65 1.75 4.22 40.25
N VAL A 66 0.91 5.17 39.86
CA VAL A 66 1.26 6.60 39.87
C VAL A 66 1.31 7.04 41.33
N PRO A 67 2.45 7.51 41.86
CA PRO A 67 2.49 8.09 43.20
C PRO A 67 1.78 9.45 43.17
N GLN A 68 0.94 9.70 44.18
CA GLN A 68 0.31 11.00 44.44
C GLN A 68 1.33 12.01 44.97
#